data_AF-A0A2P6RC57-F1
#
_entry.id   AF-A0A2P6RC57-F1
#
_cell.length_a   1.000
_cell.length_b   1.000
_cell.length_c   1.000
_cell.angle_alpha   90.00
_cell.angle_beta   90.00
_cell.angle_gamma   90.00
#
_symmetry.space_group_name_H-M   'P 1'
#
loop_
_entity.id
_entity.type
_entity.pdbx_description
1 polymer ?
#
loop_
_entity_poly.entity_id
_entity_poly.type
_entity_poly.pdbx_seq_one_letter_code
_entity_poly.pdbx_strand_id
1 'polypeptide(L)'
;MPQLLFVYDIFGSSFNSSSNYIFPALALKKLIWMQISMFILGEDKTVPLLEASNLSLRHHLLRLTARFIPRYERCTCNECEVFSGMFGNTFWHENITPTMHQWLNKQSSTRLPMSAFPHLRKICNSGFIVDSNGCSSYLIHPERMALPTLYISGGRSLLVTPQTSFLAHKYMKLHQPGFRHERVVVEGFGHSDLLIGEESHKKVFPHILSHIRLAEQGEIHTKRNQCSKEALDWEADQLYDGSFGQCGTC
;
A
#
# COMPACT_ATOMS: atom_id res chain seq x y z
N MET A 1 16.88 -6.06 -16.32
CA MET A 1 16.71 -5.28 -15.07
C MET A 1 15.52 -5.88 -14.32
N PRO A 2 15.71 -6.53 -13.17
CA PRO A 2 14.59 -7.00 -12.35
C PRO A 2 13.83 -5.79 -11.77
N GLN A 3 12.50 -5.77 -11.88
CA GLN A 3 11.68 -4.78 -11.17
C GLN A 3 11.15 -5.37 -9.88
N LEU A 4 11.44 -4.69 -8.78
CA LEU A 4 10.73 -4.86 -7.53
C LEU A 4 9.55 -3.89 -7.55
N LEU A 5 8.34 -4.40 -7.82
CA LEU A 5 7.15 -3.57 -7.83
C LEU A 5 6.48 -3.62 -6.45
N PHE A 6 6.70 -2.58 -5.65
CA PHE A 6 5.85 -2.30 -4.50
C PHE A 6 4.52 -1.77 -5.05
N VAL A 7 3.47 -2.59 -5.01
CA VAL A 7 2.12 -2.17 -5.42
C VAL A 7 1.59 -1.23 -4.34
N TYR A 8 1.49 0.05 -4.66
CA TYR A 8 0.89 1.06 -3.80
C TYR A 8 -0.62 1.08 -4.04
N ASP A 9 -1.39 0.42 -3.19
CA ASP A 9 -2.79 0.83 -2.96
C ASP A 9 -2.85 1.60 -1.66
N ILE A 10 -3.12 2.89 -1.73
CA ILE A 10 -3.09 3.76 -0.55
C ILE A 10 -4.35 3.59 0.31
N PHE A 11 -5.40 2.95 -0.21
CA PHE A 11 -6.61 2.68 0.56
C PHE A 11 -7.26 1.37 0.13
N GLY A 12 -6.89 0.30 0.84
CA GLY A 12 -7.48 -1.04 0.77
C GLY A 12 -8.87 -1.13 0.15
N SER A 13 -8.90 -1.17 -1.17
CA SER A 13 -10.12 -1.35 -1.94
C SER A 13 -10.11 -2.78 -2.46
N SER A 14 -11.07 -3.57 -1.98
CA SER A 14 -11.32 -4.89 -2.54
C SER A 14 -11.88 -4.71 -3.94
N PHE A 15 -11.14 -5.14 -4.96
CA PHE A 15 -11.67 -5.24 -6.32
C PHE A 15 -12.43 -6.56 -6.43
N ASN A 16 -13.76 -6.48 -6.54
CA ASN A 16 -14.55 -7.61 -7.01
C ASN A 16 -15.24 -7.22 -8.31
N SER A 17 -15.11 -8.06 -9.34
CA SER A 17 -15.50 -7.80 -10.74
C SER A 17 -17.02 -7.68 -10.97
N SER A 18 -17.84 -7.66 -9.93
CA SER A 18 -19.30 -7.73 -10.07
C SER A 18 -20.01 -7.46 -8.75
N SER A 19 -19.92 -6.24 -8.21
CA SER A 19 -20.94 -5.60 -7.37
C SER A 19 -20.45 -4.27 -6.80
N ASN A 20 -21.38 -3.35 -6.59
CA ASN A 20 -21.17 -1.98 -6.11
C ASN A 20 -20.18 -1.86 -4.95
N TYR A 21 -19.24 -0.92 -5.06
CA TYR A 21 -18.24 -0.60 -4.05
C TYR A 21 -18.88 -0.06 -2.77
N ILE A 22 -18.61 -0.70 -1.63
CA ILE A 22 -18.81 -0.09 -0.31
C ILE A 22 -17.45 0.39 0.17
N PHE A 23 -17.12 1.66 -0.06
CA PHE A 23 -15.99 2.26 0.63
C PHE A 23 -16.28 2.19 2.14
N PRO A 24 -15.42 1.58 2.97
CA PRO A 24 -15.60 1.67 4.41
C PRO A 24 -15.61 3.16 4.79
N ALA A 25 -16.46 3.56 5.73
CA ALA A 25 -16.65 4.97 6.10
C ALA A 25 -15.33 5.70 6.42
N LEU A 26 -14.32 4.97 6.89
CA LEU A 26 -12.97 5.49 7.12
C LEU A 26 -12.23 5.88 5.83
N ALA A 27 -12.36 5.11 4.75
CA ALA A 27 -11.75 5.42 3.46
C ALA A 27 -12.37 6.68 2.83
N LEU A 28 -13.69 6.82 2.90
CA LEU A 28 -14.38 8.03 2.44
C LEU A 28 -13.95 9.27 3.24
N LYS A 29 -13.84 9.14 4.57
CA LYS A 29 -13.32 10.21 5.43
C LYS A 29 -11.89 10.62 5.05
N LYS A 30 -11.02 9.67 4.70
CA LYS A 30 -9.66 9.96 4.23
C LYS A 30 -9.63 10.66 2.87
N LEU A 31 -10.51 10.31 1.92
CA LEU A 31 -10.61 10.99 0.62
C LEU A 31 -11.13 12.44 0.75
N ILE A 32 -12.02 12.69 1.70
CA ILE A 32 -12.45 14.04 2.06
C ILE A 32 -11.30 14.80 2.71
N TRP A 33 -10.59 14.17 3.64
CA TRP A 33 -9.41 14.74 4.29
C TRP A 33 -8.33 15.18 3.28
N MET A 34 -8.00 14.34 2.29
CA MET A 34 -7.03 14.68 1.24
C MET A 34 -7.42 15.96 0.48
N GLN A 35 -8.71 16.19 0.24
CA GLN A 35 -9.17 17.41 -0.42
C GLN A 35 -9.01 18.62 0.49
N ILE A 36 -9.45 18.50 1.75
CA ILE A 36 -9.34 19.56 2.74
C ILE A 36 -7.87 19.94 2.95
N SER A 37 -6.98 18.95 3.06
CA SER A 37 -5.55 19.21 3.23
C SER A 37 -4.96 19.97 2.04
N MET A 38 -5.30 19.58 0.80
CA MET A 38 -4.82 20.27 -0.39
C MET A 38 -5.41 21.70 -0.50
N PHE A 39 -6.67 21.89 -0.12
CA PHE A 39 -7.28 23.21 -0.07
C PHE A 39 -6.61 24.13 0.95
N ILE A 40 -6.29 23.62 2.15
CA ILE A 40 -5.58 24.37 3.19
C ILE A 40 -4.16 24.74 2.73
N LEU A 41 -3.45 23.81 2.08
CA LEU A 41 -2.11 24.03 1.54
C LEU A 41 -2.09 25.09 0.43
N GLY A 42 -3.11 25.14 -0.43
CA GLY A 42 -3.12 26.02 -1.59
C GLY A 42 -2.06 25.61 -2.62
N GLU A 43 -1.17 26.53 -2.98
CA GLU A 43 -0.08 26.27 -3.95
C GLU A 43 1.09 25.48 -3.35
N ASP A 44 1.17 25.39 -2.02
CA ASP A 44 2.22 24.65 -1.34
C ASP A 44 2.05 23.14 -1.57
N LYS A 45 3.15 22.47 -1.94
CA LYS A 45 3.16 21.02 -2.23
C LYS A 45 3.89 20.20 -1.19
N THR A 46 4.34 20.83 -0.10
CA THR A 46 5.09 20.19 0.97
C THR A 46 4.65 20.67 2.33
N VAL A 47 4.54 19.78 3.31
CA VAL A 47 4.27 20.14 4.71
C VAL A 47 5.53 19.92 5.53
N PRO A 48 6.10 20.94 6.22
CA PRO A 48 7.20 20.72 7.14
C PRO A 48 6.73 19.87 8.32
N LEU A 49 7.47 18.79 8.59
CA LEU A 49 7.15 17.85 9.66
C LEU A 49 7.61 18.38 11.02
N LEU A 50 8.84 18.88 11.06
CA LEU A 50 9.44 19.51 12.22
C LEU A 50 8.82 20.89 12.46
N GLU A 51 8.63 21.20 13.73
CA GLU A 51 8.15 22.52 14.13
C GLU A 51 9.25 23.56 13.92
N ALA A 52 8.90 24.64 13.23
CA ALA A 52 9.78 25.79 13.01
C ALA A 52 9.02 27.08 13.35
N SER A 53 9.74 28.06 13.88
CA SER A 53 9.17 29.35 14.33
C SER A 53 8.46 30.14 13.23
N ASN A 54 8.79 29.89 11.96
CA ASN A 54 8.28 30.64 10.80
C ASN A 54 7.23 29.86 9.99
N LEU A 55 6.54 28.88 10.58
CA LEU A 55 5.48 28.15 9.87
C LEU A 55 4.30 29.07 9.54
N SER A 56 3.81 29.00 8.30
CA SER A 56 2.57 29.70 7.96
C SER A 56 1.37 29.13 8.73
N LEU A 57 0.37 29.97 8.99
CA LEU A 57 -0.85 29.57 9.72
C LEU A 57 -1.54 28.36 9.09
N ARG A 58 -1.51 28.25 7.74
CA ARG A 58 -2.06 27.13 6.99
C ARG A 58 -1.36 25.81 7.33
N HIS A 59 -0.02 25.81 7.36
CA HIS A 59 0.76 24.64 7.75
C HIS A 59 0.51 24.26 9.21
N HIS A 60 0.45 25.24 10.10
CA HIS A 60 0.19 24.99 11.51
C HIS A 60 -1.21 24.36 11.73
N LEU A 61 -2.24 24.95 11.11
CA LEU A 61 -3.60 24.42 11.15
C LEU A 61 -3.67 22.99 10.61
N LEU A 62 -3.04 22.75 9.47
CA LEU A 62 -3.01 21.44 8.83
C LEU A 62 -2.31 20.38 9.71
N ARG A 63 -1.17 20.71 10.31
CA ARG A 63 -0.46 19.83 11.26
C ARG A 63 -1.32 19.51 12.48
N LEU A 64 -1.97 20.51 13.08
CA LEU A 64 -2.83 20.31 14.25
C LEU A 64 -4.01 19.39 13.92
N THR A 65 -4.72 19.67 12.84
CA THR A 65 -5.91 18.93 12.43
C THR A 65 -5.58 17.48 12.05
N ALA A 66 -4.43 17.22 11.43
CA ALA A 66 -3.97 15.86 11.12
C ALA A 66 -3.87 14.95 12.35
N ARG A 67 -3.56 15.51 13.52
CA ARG A 67 -3.43 14.73 14.76
C ARG A 67 -4.77 14.16 15.24
N PHE A 68 -5.90 14.72 14.82
CA PHE A 68 -7.23 14.26 15.25
C PHE A 68 -7.84 13.20 14.34
N ILE A 69 -7.14 12.81 13.27
CA ILE A 69 -7.66 11.82 12.33
C ILE A 69 -7.67 10.43 12.97
N PRO A 70 -8.81 9.72 12.93
CA PRO A 70 -8.92 8.36 13.44
C PRO A 70 -7.96 7.41 12.73
N ARG A 71 -7.29 6.56 13.50
CA ARG A 71 -6.26 5.62 13.02
C ARG A 71 -6.06 4.48 14.02
N TYR A 72 -5.36 3.43 13.61
CA TYR A 72 -5.21 2.20 14.39
C TYR A 72 -4.25 2.37 15.57
N GLU A 73 -3.11 3.00 15.35
CA GLU A 73 -2.11 3.25 16.40
C GLU A 73 -1.90 4.74 16.64
N ARG A 74 -1.60 5.07 17.89
CA ARG A 74 -1.23 6.41 18.35
C ARG A 74 0.18 6.38 18.92
N CYS A 75 0.88 7.50 18.76
CA CYS A 75 2.25 7.68 19.22
C CYS A 75 2.36 8.95 20.08
N THR A 76 3.32 8.98 20.99
CA THR A 76 3.65 10.18 21.78
C THR A 76 4.54 11.16 21.00
N CYS A 77 5.17 10.72 19.90
CA CYS A 77 5.97 11.56 19.02
C CYS A 77 5.06 12.44 18.13
N ASN A 78 5.12 13.76 18.32
CA ASN A 78 4.27 14.71 17.59
C ASN A 78 4.40 14.59 16.06
N GLU A 79 5.61 14.40 15.55
CA GLU A 79 5.89 14.24 14.13
C GLU A 79 5.26 12.96 13.58
N CYS A 80 5.37 11.86 14.32
CA CYS A 80 4.71 10.61 13.96
C CYS A 80 3.18 10.79 13.89
N GLU A 81 2.63 11.54 14.83
CA GLU A 81 1.19 11.81 14.91
C GLU A 81 0.68 12.69 13.76
N VAL A 82 1.49 13.65 13.31
CA VAL A 82 1.20 14.48 12.13
C VAL A 82 1.32 13.64 10.86
N PHE A 83 2.43 12.91 10.71
CA PHE A 83 2.69 12.03 9.57
C PHE A 83 1.58 10.99 9.41
N SER A 84 1.25 10.28 10.49
CA SER A 84 0.20 9.27 10.50
C SER A 84 -1.20 9.87 10.30
N GLY A 85 -1.38 11.16 10.60
CA GLY A 85 -2.60 11.88 10.25
C GLY A 85 -2.75 12.10 8.75
N MET A 86 -1.66 12.52 8.09
CA MET A 86 -1.68 12.79 6.65
C MET A 86 -1.80 11.52 5.82
N PHE A 87 -1.00 10.51 6.13
CA PHE A 87 -0.85 9.32 5.30
C PHE A 87 -1.54 8.08 5.90
N GLY A 88 -2.00 8.12 7.14
CA GLY A 88 -2.36 6.93 7.92
C GLY A 88 -1.12 6.31 8.59
N ASN A 89 -1.32 5.31 9.45
CA ASN A 89 -0.19 4.51 9.95
C ASN A 89 0.47 3.82 8.74
N THR A 90 1.76 4.06 8.48
CA THR A 90 2.47 3.41 7.35
C THR A 90 3.28 2.20 7.79
N PHE A 91 3.56 2.09 9.09
CA PHE A 91 4.22 0.98 9.75
C PHE A 91 3.50 0.62 11.05
N TRP A 92 3.76 -0.59 11.55
CA TRP A 92 3.36 -0.99 12.91
C TRP A 92 4.48 -0.69 13.89
N HIS A 93 4.18 0.02 14.98
CA HIS A 93 5.22 0.45 15.91
C HIS A 93 5.97 -0.72 16.54
N GLU A 94 5.30 -1.85 16.77
CA GLU A 94 5.94 -3.06 17.32
C GLU A 94 7.01 -3.67 16.40
N ASN A 95 6.98 -3.38 15.09
CA ASN A 95 7.96 -3.89 14.12
C ASN A 95 9.15 -2.94 13.92
N ILE A 96 9.11 -1.73 14.51
CA ILE A 96 10.11 -0.68 14.30
C ILE A 96 10.89 -0.46 15.58
N THR A 97 12.23 -0.48 15.49
CA THR A 97 13.09 -0.18 16.64
C THR A 97 12.93 1.29 17.07
N PRO A 98 13.12 1.62 18.36
CA PRO A 98 13.07 3.01 18.83
C PRO A 98 14.00 3.95 18.06
N THR A 99 15.21 3.47 17.71
CA THR A 99 16.19 4.23 16.92
C THR A 99 15.69 4.50 15.51
N MET A 100 15.12 3.50 14.83
CA MET A 100 14.55 3.67 13.49
C MET A 100 13.34 4.62 13.53
N HIS A 101 12.46 4.47 14.52
CA HIS A 101 11.32 5.36 14.72
C HIS A 101 11.76 6.81 14.94
N GLN A 102 12.79 7.05 15.76
CA GLN A 102 13.34 8.39 15.97
C GLN A 102 13.95 8.95 14.68
N TRP A 103 14.75 8.14 13.96
CA TRP A 103 15.38 8.54 12.71
C TRP A 103 14.33 8.94 11.65
N LEU A 104 13.28 8.12 11.48
CA LEU A 104 12.20 8.38 10.52
C LEU A 104 11.48 9.71 10.78
N ASN A 105 11.19 9.99 12.04
CA ASN A 105 10.37 11.15 12.40
C ASN A 105 11.17 12.44 12.57
N LYS A 106 12.47 12.37 12.80
CA LYS A 106 13.31 13.53 13.12
C LYS A 106 14.40 13.83 12.11
N GLN A 107 14.79 12.86 11.28
CA GLN A 107 15.98 12.98 10.42
C GLN A 107 15.71 12.65 8.95
N SER A 108 15.00 11.55 8.67
CA SER A 108 14.87 11.05 7.29
C SER A 108 14.07 11.97 6.36
N SER A 109 13.01 12.58 6.88
CA SER A 109 12.11 13.42 6.10
C SER A 109 11.60 14.57 6.95
N THR A 110 12.17 15.76 6.71
CA THR A 110 11.76 16.99 7.39
C THR A 110 10.60 17.69 6.68
N ARG A 111 10.27 17.27 5.44
CA ARG A 111 9.17 17.78 4.63
C ARG A 111 8.40 16.64 3.98
N LEU A 112 7.08 16.67 4.14
CA LEU A 112 6.16 15.68 3.60
C LEU A 112 5.70 16.07 2.20
N PRO A 113 5.86 15.21 1.18
CA PRO A 113 5.38 15.49 -0.16
C PRO A 113 3.86 15.31 -0.23
N MET A 114 3.15 16.37 -0.61
CA MET A 114 1.68 16.38 -0.75
C MET A 114 1.24 16.43 -2.20
N SER A 115 2.15 16.69 -3.14
CA SER A 115 1.86 16.86 -4.57
C SER A 115 1.18 15.67 -5.23
N ALA A 116 1.35 14.46 -4.69
CA ALA A 116 0.74 13.25 -5.23
C ALA A 116 -0.75 13.09 -4.85
N PHE A 117 -1.21 13.77 -3.79
CA PHE A 117 -2.56 13.56 -3.24
C PHE A 117 -3.69 13.82 -4.24
N PRO A 118 -3.65 14.89 -5.07
CA PRO A 118 -4.68 15.11 -6.09
C PRO A 118 -4.83 13.93 -7.05
N HIS A 119 -3.72 13.32 -7.48
CA HIS A 119 -3.74 12.20 -8.41
C HIS A 119 -4.12 10.88 -7.71
N LEU A 120 -3.60 10.64 -6.52
CA LEU A 120 -4.01 9.50 -5.68
C LEU A 120 -5.52 9.50 -5.46
N ARG A 121 -6.12 10.66 -5.18
CA ARG A 121 -7.57 10.80 -5.08
C ARG A 121 -8.28 10.39 -6.37
N LYS A 122 -7.78 10.78 -7.55
CA LYS A 122 -8.37 10.35 -8.83
C LYS A 122 -8.34 8.84 -8.97
N ILE A 123 -7.19 8.21 -8.68
CA ILE A 123 -7.04 6.75 -8.70
C ILE A 123 -8.04 6.08 -7.75
N CYS A 124 -8.14 6.56 -6.50
CA CYS A 124 -9.07 6.01 -5.53
C CYS A 124 -10.53 6.19 -5.95
N ASN A 125 -10.91 7.34 -6.49
CA ASN A 125 -12.27 7.60 -6.94
C ASN A 125 -12.64 6.77 -8.19
N SER A 126 -11.70 6.56 -9.10
CA SER A 126 -11.90 5.70 -10.27
C SER A 126 -11.98 4.22 -9.88
N GLY A 127 -11.35 3.85 -8.77
CA GLY A 127 -11.24 2.45 -8.35
C GLY A 127 -10.37 1.62 -9.29
N PHE A 128 -9.45 2.24 -10.04
CA PHE A 128 -8.41 1.60 -10.85
C PHE A 128 -7.34 2.65 -11.22
N ILE A 129 -6.19 2.20 -11.70
CA ILE A 129 -5.08 3.11 -12.03
C ILE A 129 -5.41 3.97 -13.26
N VAL A 130 -5.29 5.28 -13.12
CA VAL A 130 -5.56 6.28 -14.17
C VAL A 130 -4.43 7.27 -14.26
N ASP A 131 -4.23 7.89 -15.41
CA ASP A 131 -3.26 8.98 -15.57
C ASP A 131 -3.68 10.29 -14.90
N SER A 132 -2.85 11.33 -15.05
CA SER A 132 -3.09 12.65 -14.47
C SER A 132 -4.37 13.32 -14.96
N ASN A 133 -4.88 12.94 -16.14
CA ASN A 133 -6.15 13.42 -16.69
C ASN A 133 -7.34 12.58 -16.20
N GLY A 134 -7.09 11.42 -15.60
CA GLY A 134 -8.11 10.48 -15.15
C GLY A 134 -8.44 9.41 -16.20
N CYS A 135 -7.65 9.28 -17.27
CA CYS A 135 -7.87 8.29 -18.31
C CYS A 135 -7.20 6.94 -17.97
N SER A 136 -7.81 5.84 -18.41
CA SER A 136 -7.23 4.49 -18.29
C SER A 136 -6.17 4.25 -19.36
N SER A 137 -4.94 4.71 -19.14
CA SER A 137 -3.87 4.66 -20.14
C SER A 137 -2.66 3.80 -19.77
N TYR A 138 -2.51 3.38 -18.51
CA TYR A 138 -1.32 2.64 -18.07
C TYR A 138 -1.33 1.14 -18.40
N LEU A 139 -2.50 0.51 -18.42
CA LEU A 139 -2.64 -0.96 -18.54
C LEU A 139 -3.07 -1.44 -19.93
N ILE A 140 -3.08 -0.54 -20.94
CA ILE A 140 -3.50 -0.85 -22.31
C ILE A 140 -2.42 -1.58 -23.12
N HIS A 141 -1.17 -1.56 -22.65
CA HIS A 141 0.00 -2.17 -23.32
C HIS A 141 0.76 -3.13 -22.38
N PRO A 142 0.14 -4.21 -21.90
CA PRO A 142 0.78 -5.14 -20.97
C PRO A 142 2.05 -5.79 -21.52
N GLU A 143 2.19 -5.91 -22.84
CA GLU A 143 3.38 -6.42 -23.53
C GLU A 143 4.66 -5.64 -23.20
N ARG A 144 4.53 -4.40 -22.73
CA ARG A 144 5.67 -3.58 -22.29
C ARG A 144 6.18 -3.93 -20.89
N MET A 145 5.44 -4.77 -20.16
CA MET A 145 5.80 -5.30 -18.84
C MET A 145 6.28 -6.76 -18.93
N ALA A 146 6.94 -7.11 -20.04
CA ALA A 146 7.54 -8.41 -20.32
C ALA A 146 8.81 -8.66 -19.50
N LEU A 147 8.67 -8.84 -18.19
CA LEU A 147 9.79 -9.14 -17.27
C LEU A 147 9.34 -10.01 -16.08
N PRO A 148 10.26 -10.78 -15.46
CA PRO A 148 9.99 -11.45 -14.20
C PRO A 148 9.63 -10.43 -13.12
N THR A 149 8.62 -10.74 -12.32
CA THR A 149 8.11 -9.82 -11.28
C THR A 149 7.89 -10.57 -9.96
N LEU A 150 8.35 -9.98 -8.86
CA LEU A 150 8.01 -10.40 -7.50
C LEU A 150 7.15 -9.34 -6.83
N TYR A 151 6.00 -9.77 -6.32
CA TYR A 151 5.10 -8.97 -5.49
C TYR A 151 5.28 -9.34 -4.02
N ILE A 152 5.61 -8.37 -3.17
CA ILE A 152 5.69 -8.57 -1.72
C ILE A 152 4.73 -7.61 -1.03
N SER A 153 3.85 -8.12 -0.18
CA SER A 153 2.96 -7.33 0.68
C SER A 153 3.05 -7.77 2.13
N GLY A 154 2.83 -6.85 3.07
CA GLY A 154 2.61 -7.21 4.47
C GLY A 154 1.22 -7.78 4.67
N GLY A 155 1.07 -8.78 5.55
CA GLY A 155 -0.22 -9.40 5.87
C GLY A 155 -1.17 -8.47 6.63
N ARG A 156 -0.64 -7.48 7.35
CA ARG A 156 -1.44 -6.53 8.14
C ARG A 156 -1.76 -5.27 7.33
N SER A 157 -3.04 -5.06 7.11
CA SER A 157 -3.54 -3.92 6.34
C SER A 157 -3.53 -2.63 7.17
N LEU A 158 -2.79 -1.64 6.69
CA LEU A 158 -2.77 -0.28 7.26
C LEU A 158 -3.01 0.78 6.17
N LEU A 159 -2.13 0.76 5.17
CA LEU A 159 -2.15 1.62 4.01
C LEU A 159 -2.59 0.81 2.77
N VAL A 160 -1.84 -0.27 2.54
CA VAL A 160 -2.00 -1.23 1.44
C VAL A 160 -2.51 -2.55 2.00
N THR A 161 -3.32 -3.27 1.23
CA THR A 161 -3.83 -4.59 1.60
C THR A 161 -3.13 -5.71 0.81
N PRO A 162 -3.07 -6.95 1.34
CA PRO A 162 -2.57 -8.09 0.57
C PRO A 162 -3.33 -8.33 -0.74
N GLN A 163 -4.61 -7.93 -0.82
CA GLN A 163 -5.44 -8.10 -2.01
C GLN A 163 -4.86 -7.36 -3.22
N THR A 164 -4.15 -6.26 -3.03
CA THR A 164 -3.67 -5.44 -4.16
C THR A 164 -2.49 -6.08 -4.86
N SER A 165 -1.58 -6.67 -4.09
CA SER A 165 -0.49 -7.51 -4.63
C SER A 165 -1.04 -8.76 -5.31
N PHE A 166 -2.15 -9.31 -4.83
CA PHE A 166 -2.83 -10.44 -5.46
C PHE A 166 -3.41 -10.07 -6.84
N LEU A 167 -4.13 -8.95 -6.93
CA LEU A 167 -4.71 -8.49 -8.19
C LEU A 167 -3.63 -8.16 -9.24
N ALA A 168 -2.55 -7.50 -8.83
CA ALA A 168 -1.42 -7.21 -9.71
C ALA A 168 -0.72 -8.49 -10.20
N HIS A 169 -0.50 -9.46 -9.29
CA HIS A 169 0.06 -10.77 -9.65
C HIS A 169 -0.84 -11.53 -10.63
N LYS A 170 -2.15 -11.56 -10.38
CA LYS A 170 -3.14 -12.18 -11.28
C LYS A 170 -3.15 -11.53 -12.65
N TYR A 171 -3.09 -10.19 -12.71
CA TYR A 171 -3.02 -9.44 -13.96
C TYR A 171 -1.76 -9.83 -14.76
N MET A 172 -0.59 -9.86 -14.13
CA MET A 172 0.65 -10.21 -14.84
C MET A 172 0.73 -11.67 -15.25
N LYS A 173 0.22 -12.60 -14.42
CA LYS A 173 0.07 -14.01 -14.80
C LYS A 173 -0.79 -14.18 -16.06
N LEU A 174 -1.88 -13.41 -16.16
CA LEU A 174 -2.80 -13.46 -17.29
C LEU A 174 -2.17 -12.87 -18.56
N HIS A 175 -1.55 -11.69 -18.45
CA HIS A 175 -1.11 -10.94 -19.62
C HIS A 175 0.34 -11.21 -20.04
N GLN A 176 1.21 -11.66 -19.13
CA GLN A 176 2.62 -11.94 -19.38
C GLN A 176 2.99 -13.37 -18.94
N PRO A 177 2.31 -14.43 -19.44
CA PRO A 177 2.50 -15.81 -18.98
C PRO A 177 3.88 -16.39 -19.28
N GLY A 178 4.64 -15.80 -20.21
CA GLY A 178 6.01 -16.22 -20.55
C GLY A 178 7.06 -15.83 -19.50
N PHE A 179 6.68 -15.06 -18.48
CA PHE A 179 7.59 -14.60 -17.42
C PHE A 179 7.23 -15.20 -16.05
N ARG A 180 8.24 -15.29 -15.18
CA ARG A 180 8.04 -15.72 -13.81
C ARG A 180 7.41 -14.60 -12.99
N HIS A 181 6.20 -14.84 -12.49
CA HIS A 181 5.49 -13.94 -11.59
C HIS A 181 5.25 -14.63 -10.25
N GLU A 182 5.82 -14.07 -9.19
CA GLU A 182 5.79 -14.60 -7.83
C GLU A 182 5.10 -13.61 -6.89
N ARG A 183 4.52 -14.13 -5.82
CA ARG A 183 3.87 -13.32 -4.78
C ARG A 183 4.19 -13.88 -3.40
N VAL A 184 4.49 -12.99 -2.46
CA VAL A 184 4.74 -13.31 -1.05
C VAL A 184 3.93 -12.36 -0.18
N VAL A 185 3.26 -12.92 0.83
CA VAL A 185 2.64 -12.17 1.93
C VAL A 185 3.46 -12.42 3.18
N VAL A 186 3.94 -11.35 3.81
CA VAL A 186 4.76 -11.45 5.03
C VAL A 186 3.86 -11.19 6.22
N GLU A 187 3.51 -12.26 6.94
CA GLU A 187 2.63 -12.18 8.10
C GLU A 187 3.21 -11.31 9.21
N GLY A 188 2.31 -10.58 9.88
CA GLY A 188 2.67 -9.63 10.95
C GLY A 188 3.25 -8.29 10.46
N PHE A 189 3.56 -8.14 9.16
CA PHE A 189 4.15 -6.91 8.61
C PHE A 189 3.08 -6.00 8.00
N GLY A 190 3.28 -4.69 8.14
CA GLY A 190 2.57 -3.63 7.43
C GLY A 190 3.30 -3.19 6.15
N HIS A 191 2.90 -2.04 5.59
CA HIS A 191 3.42 -1.57 4.30
C HIS A 191 4.91 -1.20 4.35
N SER A 192 5.29 -0.26 5.22
CA SER A 192 6.68 0.18 5.32
C SER A 192 7.55 -0.84 6.07
N ASP A 193 6.97 -1.65 6.96
CA ASP A 193 7.68 -2.70 7.71
C ASP A 193 8.47 -3.63 6.77
N LEU A 194 7.97 -3.85 5.55
CA LEU A 194 8.64 -4.65 4.53
C LEU A 194 10.07 -4.18 4.24
N LEU A 195 10.35 -2.88 4.41
CA LEU A 195 11.67 -2.31 4.15
C LEU A 195 12.38 -1.83 5.42
N ILE A 196 11.63 -1.29 6.39
CA ILE A 196 12.21 -0.64 7.58
C ILE A 196 12.02 -1.41 8.88
N GLY A 197 11.28 -2.53 8.85
CA GLY A 197 11.07 -3.37 10.02
C GLY A 197 12.35 -4.02 10.52
N GLU A 198 12.50 -4.16 11.84
CA GLU A 198 13.68 -4.76 12.48
C GLU A 198 14.01 -6.13 11.88
N GLU A 199 12.97 -6.95 11.71
CA GLU A 199 13.07 -8.32 11.19
C GLU A 199 12.96 -8.41 9.65
N SER A 200 12.90 -7.28 8.94
CA SER A 200 12.77 -7.26 7.47
C SER A 200 13.94 -7.96 6.77
N HIS A 201 15.16 -7.76 7.27
CA HIS A 201 16.35 -8.40 6.71
C HIS A 201 16.31 -9.93 6.79
N LYS A 202 15.53 -10.51 7.72
CA LYS A 202 15.33 -11.96 7.85
C LYS A 202 14.11 -12.44 7.07
N LYS A 203 13.01 -11.69 7.10
CA LYS A 203 11.70 -12.14 6.59
C LYS A 203 11.34 -11.66 5.20
N VAL A 204 11.97 -10.61 4.69
CA VAL A 204 11.61 -9.96 3.42
C VAL A 204 12.75 -10.03 2.42
N PHE A 205 13.95 -9.59 2.84
CA PHE A 205 15.09 -9.42 1.95
C PHE A 205 15.56 -10.74 1.28
N PRO A 206 15.47 -11.92 1.92
CA PRO A 206 15.79 -13.17 1.25
C PRO A 206 14.93 -13.44 0.01
N HIS A 207 13.65 -13.04 0.01
CA HIS A 207 12.79 -13.18 -1.16
C HIS A 207 13.24 -12.27 -2.31
N ILE A 208 13.64 -11.04 -1.99
CA ILE A 208 14.17 -10.08 -2.99
C ILE A 208 15.46 -10.63 -3.61
N LEU A 209 16.41 -11.07 -2.78
CA LEU A 209 17.69 -11.62 -3.23
C LEU A 209 17.51 -12.89 -4.08
N SER A 210 16.60 -13.77 -3.65
CA SER A 210 16.26 -14.97 -4.41
C SER A 210 15.71 -14.61 -5.79
N HIS A 211 14.77 -13.66 -5.86
CA HIS A 211 14.19 -13.23 -7.13
C HIS A 211 15.23 -12.61 -8.08
N ILE A 212 16.10 -11.73 -7.57
CA ILE A 212 17.19 -11.11 -8.36
C ILE A 212 18.09 -12.20 -8.94
N ARG A 213 18.59 -13.12 -8.10
CA ARG A 213 19.47 -14.22 -8.54
C ARG A 213 18.82 -15.04 -9.65
N LEU A 214 17.58 -15.44 -9.45
CA LEU A 214 16.85 -16.25 -10.42
C LEU A 214 16.47 -15.46 -11.69
N ALA A 215 16.39 -14.13 -11.64
CA ALA A 215 16.15 -13.28 -12.82
C ALA A 215 17.44 -13.08 -13.63
N GLU A 216 18.59 -13.00 -12.97
CA GLU A 216 19.92 -12.90 -13.62
C GLU A 216 20.33 -14.19 -14.33
N GLN A 217 19.95 -15.35 -13.78
CA GLN A 217 20.26 -16.66 -14.36
C GLN A 217 19.51 -16.94 -15.68
N GLY A 218 18.62 -16.04 -16.12
CA GLY A 218 17.93 -16.16 -17.40
C GLY A 218 17.05 -17.41 -17.50
N GLU A 219 16.64 -17.99 -16.37
CA GLU A 219 15.79 -19.17 -16.33
C GLU A 219 14.37 -18.85 -16.85
N ILE A 220 14.25 -18.82 -18.18
CA ILE A 220 12.99 -19.02 -18.90
C ILE A 220 12.71 -20.52 -18.84
N HIS A 221 12.35 -21.04 -17.67
CA HIS A 221 11.87 -22.41 -17.55
C HIS A 221 10.42 -22.42 -17.10
N THR A 222 9.54 -22.60 -18.09
CA THR A 222 8.28 -23.32 -17.93
C THR A 222 8.56 -24.67 -17.26
N LYS A 223 8.47 -24.73 -15.93
CA LYS A 223 8.16 -25.97 -15.22
C LYS A 223 7.12 -25.71 -14.12
N ARG A 224 5.93 -26.20 -14.44
CA ARG A 224 4.83 -26.55 -13.54
C ARG A 224 5.37 -27.42 -12.40
N ASN A 225 4.80 -27.22 -11.20
CA ASN A 225 5.07 -27.89 -9.91
C ASN A 225 6.16 -27.15 -9.10
N GLN A 226 5.92 -26.59 -7.92
CA GLN A 226 4.99 -26.98 -6.86
C GLN A 226 4.62 -25.70 -6.10
N CYS A 227 3.36 -25.28 -6.20
CA CYS A 227 2.84 -24.21 -5.35
C CYS A 227 3.00 -24.67 -3.91
N SER A 228 3.73 -23.93 -3.08
CA SER A 228 3.77 -24.22 -1.65
C SER A 228 2.35 -24.16 -1.12
N LYS A 229 1.97 -25.20 -0.38
CA LYS A 229 0.61 -25.44 0.13
C LYS A 229 0.06 -24.22 0.90
N GLU A 230 0.96 -23.44 1.51
CA GLU A 230 0.68 -22.20 2.23
C GLU A 230 0.12 -21.05 1.36
N ALA A 231 0.43 -21.00 0.06
CA ALA A 231 -0.13 -19.99 -0.85
C ALA A 231 -1.54 -20.35 -1.35
N LEU A 232 -1.91 -21.62 -1.28
CA LEU A 232 -3.25 -22.12 -1.66
C LEU A 232 -4.24 -22.06 -0.48
N ASP A 233 -3.77 -22.16 0.76
CA ASP A 233 -4.66 -22.10 1.93
C ASP A 233 -5.31 -20.69 2.08
N TRP A 234 -4.63 -19.62 1.64
CA TRP A 234 -5.20 -18.27 1.60
C TRP A 234 -6.22 -18.02 0.46
N GLU A 235 -6.27 -18.90 -0.56
CA GLU A 235 -7.35 -18.86 -1.56
C GLU A 235 -8.67 -19.42 -0.97
N ALA A 236 -8.59 -20.30 0.04
CA ALA A 236 -9.74 -20.94 0.66
C ALA A 236 -10.38 -20.11 1.79
N ASP A 237 -9.57 -19.32 2.51
CA ASP A 237 -10.04 -18.55 3.68
C ASP A 237 -10.82 -17.26 3.34
N GLN A 238 -11.04 -16.95 2.05
CA GLN A 238 -11.95 -15.87 1.63
C GLN A 238 -13.42 -16.33 1.51
N LEU A 239 -13.75 -17.57 1.89
CA LEU A 239 -15.09 -18.14 1.74
C LEU A 239 -15.81 -18.48 3.07
N TYR A 240 -15.78 -17.62 4.10
CA TYR A 240 -16.73 -17.65 5.25
C TYR A 240 -16.77 -16.21 5.83
N ASP A 241 -17.89 -15.51 6.03
CA ASP A 241 -19.17 -15.88 6.65
C ASP A 241 -20.34 -15.24 5.89
N GLY A 242 -21.09 -16.07 5.17
CA GLY A 242 -22.43 -15.77 4.70
C GLY A 242 -23.40 -16.67 5.44
N SER A 243 -23.84 -16.24 6.62
CA SER A 243 -24.95 -16.86 7.35
C SER A 243 -26.23 -16.75 6.50
N PHE A 244 -26.44 -17.74 5.64
CA PHE A 244 -27.71 -17.99 4.97
C PHE A 244 -28.69 -18.54 6.00
N GLY A 245 -29.49 -17.65 6.56
CA GLY A 245 -30.74 -18.02 7.22
C GLY A 245 -31.60 -18.81 6.23
N GLN A 246 -31.90 -20.05 6.62
CA GLN A 246 -32.77 -20.97 5.89
C GLN A 246 -34.11 -20.30 5.55
N CYS A 247 -34.47 -20.34 4.27
CA CYS A 247 -35.84 -20.16 3.83
C CYS A 247 -36.61 -21.41 4.27
N GLY A 248 -37.45 -21.26 5.31
CA GLY A 248 -38.39 -22.27 5.74
C GLY A 248 -39.48 -22.44 4.68
N THR A 249 -39.68 -23.69 4.28
CA THR A 249 -40.85 -24.16 3.54
C THR A 249 -41.99 -24.42 4.54
N CYS A 250 -43.22 -24.19 4.07
CA CYS A 250 -44.54 -24.31 4.72
C CYS A 250 -45.09 -23.01 5.34
#